data_AF-A0A7K6DUN9-F1
#
_entry.id   AF-A0A7K6DUN9-F1
#
_cell.length_a   1.000
_cell.length_b   1.000
_cell.length_c   1.000
_cell.angle_alpha   90.00
_cell.angle_beta   90.00
_cell.angle_gamma   90.00
#
_symmetry.space_group_name_H-M   'P 1'
#
loop_
_entity.id
_entity.type
_entity.pdbx_description
1 polymer ?
#
loop_
_entity_poly.entity_id
_entity_poly.type
_entity_poly.pdbx_seq_one_letter_code
_entity_poly.pdbx_strand_id
1 'polypeptide(L)'
;LNRAVLSPAAVRHFLPLLHSVAQDFAQNLRRRVQETPGGALTIDPHPLLFRFTLEASSYALYGERLGLLGVAGGSGEGAQRFLGALEEMLSTTLPLLFLPPALLRLQPPVWRRHLRAWDLIFQHGE
;
A
#
# COMPACT_ATOMS: atom_id res chain seq x y z
N LEU A 1 5.48 6.14 -22.12
CA LEU A 1 5.76 5.25 -20.97
C LEU A 1 7.14 5.58 -20.41
N ASN A 2 7.30 5.66 -19.08
CA ASN A 2 8.54 6.07 -18.41
C ASN A 2 9.65 5.00 -18.58
N ARG A 3 10.76 5.35 -19.27
CA ARG A 3 11.89 4.44 -19.51
C ARG A 3 12.63 4.03 -18.22
N ALA A 4 12.60 4.88 -17.19
CA ALA A 4 13.22 4.60 -15.91
C ALA A 4 12.49 3.49 -15.12
N VAL A 5 11.24 3.18 -15.48
CA VAL A 5 10.45 2.13 -14.82
C VAL A 5 10.30 0.88 -15.70
N LEU A 6 10.21 1.06 -17.02
CA LEU A 6 9.72 0.03 -17.94
C LEU A 6 10.78 -0.54 -18.88
N SER A 7 11.99 0.00 -18.86
CA SER A 7 13.08 -0.60 -19.64
C SER A 7 13.51 -1.94 -19.01
N PRO A 8 13.95 -2.93 -19.82
CA PRO A 8 14.49 -4.18 -19.29
C PRO A 8 15.64 -3.97 -18.31
N ALA A 9 16.44 -2.92 -18.52
CA ALA A 9 17.51 -2.52 -17.61
C ALA A 9 16.98 -2.08 -16.25
N ALA A 10 15.93 -1.25 -16.23
CA ALA A 10 15.27 -0.83 -14.99
C ALA A 10 14.62 -2.01 -14.26
N VAL A 11 13.92 -2.90 -14.98
CA VAL A 11 13.31 -4.11 -14.38
C VAL A 11 14.35 -4.99 -13.71
N ARG A 12 15.54 -5.17 -14.32
CA ARG A 12 16.65 -5.91 -13.70
C ARG A 12 17.13 -5.29 -12.38
N HIS A 13 17.00 -3.98 -12.23
CA HIS A 13 17.35 -3.28 -10.99
C HIS A 13 16.29 -3.47 -9.90
N PHE A 14 15.00 -3.49 -10.25
CA PHE A 14 13.92 -3.70 -9.28
C PHE A 14 13.75 -5.15 -8.85
N LEU A 15 14.14 -6.11 -9.69
CA LEU A 15 13.91 -7.54 -9.46
C LEU A 15 14.45 -8.04 -8.11
N PRO A 16 15.69 -7.69 -7.69
CA PRO A 16 16.20 -8.05 -6.36
C PRO A 16 15.39 -7.42 -5.22
N LEU A 17 14.95 -6.16 -5.39
CA LEU A 17 14.17 -5.44 -4.39
C LEU A 17 12.80 -6.10 -4.18
N LEU A 18 12.11 -6.42 -5.28
CA LEU A 18 10.83 -7.12 -5.24
C LEU A 18 10.99 -8.54 -4.69
N HIS A 19 12.09 -9.23 -5.03
CA HIS A 19 12.37 -10.56 -4.53
C HIS A 19 12.53 -10.58 -3.00
N SER A 20 13.24 -9.62 -2.41
CA SER A 20 13.40 -9.57 -0.95
C SER A 20 12.05 -9.36 -0.24
N VAL A 21 11.19 -8.47 -0.77
CA VAL A 21 9.86 -8.22 -0.20
C VAL A 21 8.97 -9.48 -0.30
N ALA A 22 9.04 -10.20 -1.42
CA ALA A 22 8.31 -11.45 -1.60
C ALA A 22 8.80 -12.56 -0.65
N GLN A 23 10.11 -12.65 -0.40
CA GLN A 23 10.67 -13.58 0.58
C GLN A 23 10.17 -13.27 1.99
N ASP A 24 10.21 -12.00 2.41
CA ASP A 24 9.72 -11.57 3.73
C ASP A 24 8.24 -11.91 3.91
N PHE A 25 7.42 -11.66 2.89
CA PHE A 25 6.00 -12.00 2.89
C PHE A 25 5.77 -13.51 3.04
N ALA A 26 6.48 -14.34 2.25
CA ALA A 26 6.35 -15.79 2.30
C ALA A 26 6.82 -16.36 3.65
N GLN A 27 7.92 -15.83 4.21
CA GLN A 27 8.42 -16.23 5.52
C GLN A 27 7.41 -15.90 6.63
N ASN A 28 6.81 -14.71 6.60
CA ASN A 28 5.80 -14.33 7.59
C ASN A 28 4.52 -15.18 7.49
N LEU A 29 4.07 -15.53 6.27
CA LEU A 29 2.96 -16.47 6.10
C LEU A 29 3.29 -17.86 6.63
N ARG A 30 4.48 -18.40 6.29
CA ARG A 30 4.93 -19.71 6.80
C ARG A 30 4.99 -19.73 8.32
N ARG A 31 5.47 -18.67 8.95
CA ARG A 31 5.51 -18.54 10.41
C ARG A 31 4.09 -18.60 11.01
N ARG A 32 3.14 -17.85 10.47
CA ARG A 32 1.74 -17.88 10.92
C ARG A 32 1.12 -19.27 10.78
N VAL A 33 1.41 -19.98 9.70
CA VAL A 33 0.94 -21.37 9.50
C VAL A 33 1.53 -22.30 10.57
N GLN A 34 2.81 -22.17 10.89
CA GLN A 34 3.48 -22.97 11.93
C GLN A 34 2.96 -22.68 13.35
N GLU A 35 2.61 -21.42 13.62
CA GLU A 35 2.03 -20.98 14.89
C GLU A 35 0.55 -21.38 15.04
N THR A 36 -0.14 -21.71 13.94
CA THR A 36 -1.56 -22.06 13.97
C THR A 36 -1.77 -23.53 14.35
N PRO A 37 -2.57 -23.83 15.38
CA PRO A 37 -2.93 -25.20 15.73
C PRO A 37 -3.58 -25.93 14.54
N GLY A 38 -3.04 -27.08 14.16
CA GLY A 38 -3.52 -27.85 12.99
C GLY A 38 -2.83 -27.51 11.67
N GLY A 39 -1.88 -26.56 11.64
CA GLY A 39 -1.00 -26.33 10.48
C GLY A 39 -1.70 -25.77 9.24
N ALA A 40 -2.89 -25.21 9.38
CA ALA A 40 -3.66 -24.60 8.31
C ALA A 40 -4.07 -23.18 8.72
N LEU A 41 -3.90 -22.21 7.81
CA LEU A 41 -4.21 -20.80 8.05
C LEU A 41 -5.37 -20.36 7.16
N THR A 42 -6.50 -20.00 7.78
CA THR A 42 -7.66 -19.41 7.10
C THR A 42 -7.74 -17.95 7.47
N ILE A 43 -7.48 -17.06 6.51
CA ILE A 43 -7.45 -15.61 6.71
C ILE A 43 -8.02 -14.89 5.48
N ASP A 44 -8.46 -13.64 5.66
CA ASP A 44 -8.69 -12.74 4.56
C ASP A 44 -7.34 -12.29 3.96
N PRO A 45 -7.04 -12.61 2.69
CA PRO A 45 -5.77 -12.22 2.07
C PRO A 45 -5.73 -10.74 1.69
N HIS A 46 -6.87 -10.04 1.58
CA HIS A 46 -6.92 -8.69 1.01
C HIS A 46 -6.01 -7.69 1.75
N PRO A 47 -6.07 -7.54 3.08
CA PRO A 47 -5.20 -6.60 3.81
C PRO A 47 -3.71 -6.95 3.70
N LEU A 48 -3.39 -8.24 3.61
CA LEU A 48 -2.01 -8.72 3.49
C LEU A 48 -1.43 -8.43 2.10
N LEU A 49 -2.22 -8.70 1.06
CA LEU A 49 -1.82 -8.44 -0.32
C LEU A 49 -1.68 -6.93 -0.57
N PHE A 50 -2.57 -6.12 0.00
CA PHE A 50 -2.48 -4.66 -0.11
C PHE A 50 -1.19 -4.12 0.53
N ARG A 51 -0.83 -4.59 1.72
CA ARG A 51 0.44 -4.23 2.38
C ARG A 51 1.66 -4.71 1.59
N PHE A 52 1.60 -5.92 1.04
CA PHE A 52 2.65 -6.47 0.21
C PHE A 52 2.88 -5.66 -1.06
N THR A 53 1.83 -5.32 -1.80
CA THR A 53 1.97 -4.54 -3.03
C THR A 53 2.47 -3.14 -2.75
N LEU A 54 2.04 -2.52 -1.64
CA LEU A 54 2.51 -1.19 -1.27
C LEU A 54 3.98 -1.19 -0.84
N GLU A 55 4.40 -2.15 -0.01
CA GLU A 55 5.81 -2.33 0.37
C GLU A 55 6.69 -2.54 -0.86
N ALA A 56 6.26 -3.44 -1.76
CA ALA A 56 7.00 -3.76 -2.97
C ALA A 56 7.11 -2.55 -3.91
N SER A 57 6.01 -1.81 -4.10
CA SER A 57 5.99 -0.62 -4.97
C SER A 57 6.81 0.52 -4.38
N SER A 58 6.69 0.78 -3.08
CA SER A 58 7.43 1.85 -2.40
C SER A 58 8.93 1.55 -2.39
N TYR A 59 9.31 0.30 -2.13
CA TYR A 59 10.71 -0.10 -2.16
C TYR A 59 11.31 -0.04 -3.57
N ALA A 60 10.54 -0.40 -4.60
CA ALA A 60 10.99 -0.27 -5.98
C ALA A 60 11.11 1.20 -6.44
N LEU A 61 10.20 2.07 -6.01
CA LEU A 61 10.16 3.48 -6.45
C LEU A 61 11.11 4.39 -5.66
N TYR A 62 11.22 4.18 -4.35
CA TYR A 62 11.95 5.07 -3.43
C TYR A 62 13.18 4.42 -2.80
N GLY A 63 13.36 3.10 -2.93
CA GLY A 63 14.46 2.39 -2.29
C GLY A 63 14.32 2.22 -0.76
N GLU A 64 13.17 2.60 -0.19
CA GLU A 64 12.91 2.54 1.25
C GLU A 64 11.89 1.45 1.62
N ARG A 65 12.12 0.80 2.77
CA ARG A 65 11.24 -0.22 3.33
C ARG A 65 10.28 0.43 4.31
N LEU A 66 8.97 0.34 4.05
CA LEU A 66 7.94 0.90 4.92
C LEU A 66 7.66 0.02 6.15
N GLY A 67 8.13 -1.24 6.14
CA GLY A 67 7.97 -2.17 7.26
C GLY A 67 6.55 -2.73 7.39
N LEU A 68 5.76 -2.72 6.32
CA LEU A 68 4.33 -3.09 6.34
C LEU A 68 4.08 -4.59 6.47
N LEU A 69 5.11 -5.41 6.21
CA LEU A 69 5.02 -6.86 6.20
C LEU A 69 5.22 -7.50 7.57
N GLY A 70 5.68 -6.74 8.57
CA GLY A 70 5.93 -7.25 9.93
C GLY A 70 4.68 -7.81 10.62
N VAL A 71 4.90 -8.42 11.80
CA VAL A 71 3.80 -8.78 12.70
C VAL A 71 2.95 -7.54 12.94
N ALA A 72 1.62 -7.68 12.89
CA ALA A 72 0.68 -6.55 13.01
C ALA A 72 1.05 -5.69 14.23
N GLY A 73 1.52 -4.45 14.00
CA GLY A 73 2.04 -3.55 15.03
C GLY A 73 3.49 -3.10 14.87
N GLY A 74 4.26 -3.67 13.94
CA GLY A 74 5.67 -3.29 13.70
C GLY A 74 5.90 -2.12 12.73
N SER A 75 4.88 -1.71 11.97
CA SER A 75 4.94 -0.56 11.08
C SER A 75 4.84 0.73 11.88
N GLY A 76 5.81 1.65 11.71
CA GLY A 76 5.79 2.95 12.38
C GLY A 76 4.49 3.73 12.12
N GLU A 77 4.10 4.59 13.06
CA GLU A 77 2.84 5.35 13.00
C GLU A 77 2.64 6.05 11.64
N GLY A 78 3.71 6.59 11.06
CA GLY A 78 3.69 7.21 9.73
C GLY A 78 3.26 6.27 8.60
N ALA A 79 3.79 5.04 8.56
CA ALA A 79 3.47 4.07 7.52
C ALA A 79 2.01 3.57 7.62
N GLN A 80 1.51 3.42 8.84
CA GLN A 80 0.11 3.05 9.08
C GLN A 80 -0.85 4.20 8.70
N ARG A 81 -0.45 5.45 8.98
CA ARG A 81 -1.20 6.65 8.58
C ARG A 81 -1.23 6.81 7.06
N PHE A 82 -0.11 6.56 6.38
CA PHE A 82 -0.01 6.58 4.93
C PHE A 82 -0.91 5.50 4.28
N LEU A 83 -0.87 4.27 4.79
CA LEU A 83 -1.77 3.19 4.37
C LEU A 83 -3.24 3.58 4.50
N GLY A 84 -3.63 4.10 5.67
CA GLY A 84 -5.01 4.54 5.90
C GLY A 84 -5.43 5.67 4.95
N ALA A 85 -4.52 6.60 4.66
CA ALA A 85 -4.77 7.66 3.69
C ALA A 85 -4.95 7.11 2.26
N LEU A 86 -4.16 6.12 1.83
CA LEU A 86 -4.34 5.46 0.53
C LEU A 86 -5.67 4.72 0.43
N GLU A 87 -6.05 3.95 1.45
CA GLU A 87 -7.34 3.26 1.51
C GLU A 87 -8.51 4.26 1.47
N GLU A 88 -8.40 5.37 2.19
CA GLU A 88 -9.40 6.44 2.18
C GLU A 88 -9.46 7.13 0.81
N MET A 89 -8.32 7.42 0.19
CA MET A 89 -8.24 8.02 -1.14
C MET A 89 -8.90 7.11 -2.18
N LEU A 90 -8.57 5.82 -2.22
CA LEU A 90 -9.14 4.86 -3.16
C LEU A 90 -10.65 4.68 -2.95
N SER A 91 -11.10 4.52 -1.71
CA SER A 91 -12.52 4.33 -1.39
C SER A 91 -13.38 5.56 -1.68
N THR A 92 -12.83 6.77 -1.52
CA THR A 92 -13.53 8.02 -1.84
C THR A 92 -13.50 8.37 -3.33
N THR A 93 -12.54 7.85 -4.09
CA THR A 93 -12.42 8.10 -5.54
C THR A 93 -13.64 7.61 -6.31
N LEU A 94 -14.09 6.38 -6.07
CA LEU A 94 -15.22 5.81 -6.82
C LEU A 94 -16.51 6.63 -6.68
N PRO A 95 -16.99 6.97 -5.47
CA PRO A 95 -18.14 7.85 -5.31
C PRO A 95 -17.98 9.21 -6.00
N LEU A 96 -16.77 9.79 -5.97
CA LEU A 96 -16.48 11.10 -6.56
C LEU A 96 -16.51 11.08 -8.09
N LEU A 97 -16.15 9.97 -8.74
CA LEU A 97 -16.21 9.83 -10.19
C LEU A 97 -17.63 9.99 -10.76
N PHE A 98 -18.66 9.68 -9.96
CA PHE A 98 -20.06 9.78 -10.36
C PHE A 98 -20.72 11.10 -9.95
N LEU A 99 -19.99 12.00 -9.27
CA LEU A 99 -20.48 13.30 -8.84
C LEU A 99 -20.20 14.37 -9.92
N PRO A 100 -21.22 15.10 -10.40
CA PRO A 100 -21.03 16.25 -11.26
C PRO A 100 -20.08 17.29 -10.63
N PRO A 101 -19.15 17.90 -11.40
CA PRO A 101 -18.20 18.88 -10.86
C PRO A 101 -18.84 20.06 -10.11
N ALA A 102 -20.06 20.45 -10.51
CA ALA A 102 -20.81 21.50 -9.82
C ALA A 102 -21.14 21.12 -8.36
N LEU A 103 -21.43 19.84 -8.08
CA LEU A 103 -21.70 19.35 -6.72
C LEU A 103 -20.41 19.24 -5.90
N LEU A 104 -19.26 18.99 -6.52
CA LEU A 104 -17.97 19.01 -5.82
C LEU A 104 -17.63 20.39 -5.25
N ARG A 105 -18.10 21.47 -5.90
CA ARG A 105 -17.94 22.85 -5.39
C ARG A 105 -18.64 23.09 -4.05
N LEU A 106 -19.68 22.32 -3.73
CA LEU A 106 -20.36 22.37 -2.43
C LEU A 106 -19.56 21.67 -1.32
N GLN A 107 -18.40 21.11 -1.66
CA GLN A 107 -17.53 20.36 -0.77
C GLN A 107 -18.30 19.32 0.07
N PRO A 108 -18.94 18.33 -0.58
CA PRO A 108 -19.61 17.27 0.17
C PRO A 108 -18.61 16.57 1.12
N PRO A 109 -19.06 15.96 2.23
CA PRO A 109 -18.17 15.33 3.21
C PRO A 109 -17.16 14.35 2.58
N VAL A 110 -17.57 13.61 1.55
CA VAL A 110 -16.71 12.70 0.79
C VAL A 110 -15.56 13.42 0.06
N TRP A 111 -15.81 14.61 -0.48
CA TRP A 111 -14.78 15.44 -1.13
C TRP A 111 -13.74 15.93 -0.12
N ARG A 112 -14.17 16.41 1.05
CA ARG A 112 -13.24 16.83 2.12
C ARG A 112 -12.40 15.67 2.65
N ARG A 113 -12.97 14.48 2.75
CA ARG A 113 -12.24 13.25 3.13
C ARG A 113 -11.19 12.90 2.07
N HIS A 114 -11.56 12.94 0.79
CA HIS A 114 -10.65 12.68 -0.32
C HIS A 114 -9.47 13.67 -0.35
N LEU A 115 -9.73 14.97 -0.17
CA LEU A 115 -8.68 15.98 -0.09
C LEU A 115 -7.72 15.73 1.08
N ARG A 116 -8.25 15.48 2.29
CA ARG A 116 -7.40 15.17 3.46
C ARG A 116 -6.56 13.91 3.24
N ALA A 117 -7.12 12.89 2.60
CA ALA A 117 -6.38 11.67 2.27
C ALA A 117 -5.22 11.97 1.31
N TRP A 118 -5.44 12.78 0.28
CA TRP A 118 -4.37 13.25 -0.60
C TRP A 118 -3.32 14.10 0.12
N ASP A 119 -3.73 15.04 0.97
CA ASP A 119 -2.81 15.87 1.75
C ASP A 119 -1.86 15.00 2.59
N LEU A 120 -2.39 13.96 3.23
CA LEU A 120 -1.59 13.00 4.01
C LEU A 120 -0.64 12.16 3.15
N ILE A 121 -1.06 11.78 1.94
CA ILE A 121 -0.22 11.04 0.98
C ILE A 121 0.96 11.91 0.54
N PHE A 122 0.71 13.16 0.17
CA PHE A 122 1.76 14.08 -0.30
C PHE A 122 2.71 14.50 0.83
N GLN A 123 2.21 14.69 2.06
CA GLN A 123 3.06 14.96 3.23
C GLN A 123 4.04 13.84 3.54
N HIS A 124 3.77 12.60 3.10
CA HIS A 124 4.70 11.48 3.31
C HIS A 124 5.77 11.39 2.22
N GLY A 125 5.61 12.12 1.11
CA GLY A 125 6.56 12.15 -0.01
C GLY A 125 7.50 13.36 -0.02
N GLU A 126 7.33 14.31 0.91
CA GLU A 126 8.30 15.37 1.23
C GLU A 126 9.21 14.95 2.40
#